data_AF-A0AAC8Q7D4-F1
#
_entry.id   AF-A0AAC8Q7D4-F1
#
_cell.length_a   1.000
_cell.length_b   1.000
_cell.length_c   1.000
_cell.angle_alpha   90.00
_cell.angle_beta   90.00
_cell.angle_gamma   90.00
#
_symmetry.space_group_name_H-M   'P 1'
#
loop_
_entity.id
_entity.type
_entity.pdbx_description
1 polymer ?
#
loop_
_entity_poly.entity_id
_entity_poly.type
_entity_poly.pdbx_seq_one_letter_code
_entity_poly.pdbx_strand_id
1 'polypeptide(L)'
;MAKHQLIISRDSKNPSVVRSEEGQLKHTRTLVVNWKGSWEPREQPGLFLVVAPGDELEIVFADEQHESASLWFFSRVNPLSSLLLPLPESHRQGQWERVDLQKGSVILTVNGAIARDSGESRYDLRVSAVGEMPPRIVGQGNPGTMTASKP
;
A
#
# COMPACT_ATOMS: atom_id res chain seq x y z
N MET A 1 4.04 12.44 15.60
CA MET A 1 3.48 12.17 14.27
C MET A 1 4.60 12.29 13.27
N ALA A 2 5.00 11.18 12.65
CA ALA A 2 6.00 11.19 11.59
C ALA A 2 5.31 11.37 10.23
N LYS A 3 6.04 11.92 9.26
CA LYS A 3 5.60 12.02 7.87
C LYS A 3 6.44 11.07 7.03
N HIS A 4 5.76 10.21 6.29
CA HIS A 4 6.35 9.22 5.39
C HIS A 4 5.95 9.52 3.95
N GLN A 5 6.76 9.06 3.01
CA GLN A 5 6.51 9.30 1.60
C GLN A 5 6.52 8.00 0.79
N LEU A 6 5.45 7.77 0.04
CA LEU A 6 5.38 6.79 -1.04
C LEU A 6 5.35 7.53 -2.37
N ILE A 7 6.28 7.19 -3.25
CA ILE A 7 6.39 7.78 -4.56
C ILE A 7 6.02 6.71 -5.58
N ILE A 8 5.06 7.01 -6.44
CA ILE A 8 4.77 6.21 -7.62
C ILE A 8 5.76 6.64 -8.70
N SER A 9 6.71 5.76 -9.02
CA SER A 9 7.70 5.97 -10.07
C SER A 9 7.36 5.14 -11.31
N ARG A 10 7.41 5.78 -12.48
CA ARG A 10 7.28 5.17 -13.82
C ARG A 10 8.64 5.08 -14.52
N ASP A 11 9.64 4.53 -13.84
CA ASP A 11 10.99 4.44 -14.43
C ASP A 11 11.16 3.33 -15.49
N SER A 12 10.11 2.54 -15.75
CA SER A 12 10.11 1.52 -16.81
C SER A 12 8.69 1.10 -17.16
N LYS A 13 8.52 0.24 -18.17
CA LYS A 13 7.23 -0.29 -18.67
C LYS A 13 6.24 -0.81 -17.59
N ASN A 14 6.69 -0.96 -16.34
CA ASN A 14 5.87 -1.29 -15.18
C ASN A 14 5.99 -0.19 -14.10
N PRO A 15 4.88 0.43 -13.68
CA PRO A 15 4.90 1.37 -12.56
C PRO A 15 5.29 0.67 -11.26
N SER A 16 6.07 1.34 -10.42
CA SER A 16 6.57 0.82 -9.14
C SER A 16 6.38 1.84 -8.02
N VAL A 17 6.31 1.33 -6.79
CA VAL A 17 6.29 2.20 -5.61
C VAL A 17 7.68 2.22 -5.01
N VAL A 18 8.17 3.42 -4.73
CA VAL A 18 9.42 3.66 -4.03
C VAL A 18 9.14 4.52 -2.80
N ARG A 19 10.02 4.49 -1.81
CA ARG A 19 10.03 5.42 -0.68
C ARG A 19 11.29 6.25 -0.71
N SER A 20 11.22 7.47 -0.19
CA SER A 20 12.40 8.31 0.03
C SER A 20 12.94 8.06 1.43
N GLU A 21 14.19 7.63 1.53
CA GLU A 21 14.87 7.36 2.80
C GLU A 21 16.32 7.82 2.68
N GLU A 22 16.74 8.76 3.54
CA GLU A 22 18.12 9.32 3.55
C GLU A 22 18.59 9.87 2.19
N GLY A 23 17.67 10.44 1.41
CA GLY A 23 17.97 10.98 0.07
C GLY A 23 18.10 9.93 -1.03
N GLN A 24 17.80 8.66 -0.73
CA GLN A 24 17.76 7.57 -1.72
C GLN A 24 16.33 7.08 -1.95
N LEU A 25 16.02 6.71 -3.20
CA LEU A 25 14.77 6.04 -3.55
C LEU A 25 14.93 4.53 -3.37
N LYS A 26 14.12 3.93 -2.48
CA LYS A 26 14.12 2.49 -2.21
C LYS A 26 12.82 1.86 -2.67
N HIS A 27 12.89 0.81 -3.49
CA HIS A 27 11.70 0.06 -3.91
C HIS A 27 10.93 -0.48 -2.71
N THR A 28 9.64 -0.20 -2.67
CA THR A 28 8.75 -0.62 -1.58
C THR A 28 7.59 -1.40 -2.17
N ARG A 29 7.34 -2.59 -1.63
CA ARG A 29 6.25 -3.46 -2.10
C ARG A 29 5.17 -3.67 -1.05
N THR A 30 5.47 -3.38 0.21
CA THR A 30 4.56 -3.61 1.31
C THR A 30 4.62 -2.45 2.30
N LEU A 31 3.47 -1.94 2.68
CA LEU A 31 3.31 -1.04 3.81
C LEU A 31 3.00 -1.87 5.06
N VAL A 32 3.74 -1.64 6.13
CA VAL A 32 3.54 -2.29 7.42
C VAL A 32 3.07 -1.23 8.41
N VAL A 33 1.91 -1.44 9.00
CA VAL A 33 1.44 -0.62 10.12
C VAL A 33 1.81 -1.32 11.41
N ASN A 34 2.68 -0.66 12.19
CA ASN A 34 3.13 -1.14 13.49
C ASN A 34 2.24 -0.53 14.58
N TRP A 35 1.18 -1.25 14.96
CA TRP A 35 0.19 -0.78 15.94
C TRP A 35 0.73 -0.73 17.36
N LYS A 36 1.69 -1.61 17.70
CA LYS A 36 2.26 -1.73 19.05
C LYS A 36 3.58 -0.97 19.26
N GLY A 37 4.15 -0.39 18.21
CA GLY A 37 5.45 0.26 18.28
C GLY A 37 6.63 -0.72 18.46
N SER A 38 6.41 -2.03 18.36
CA SER A 38 7.40 -3.07 18.69
C SER A 38 8.02 -3.76 17.46
N TRP A 39 7.84 -3.21 16.27
CA TRP A 39 8.41 -3.79 15.04
C TRP A 39 9.94 -3.79 15.11
N GLU A 40 10.52 -4.98 14.92
CA GLU A 40 11.94 -5.16 14.71
C GLU A 40 12.18 -5.63 13.26
N PRO A 41 13.12 -5.03 12.51
CA PRO A 41 13.45 -5.43 11.14
C PRO A 41 14.14 -6.81 11.12
N ARG A 42 13.36 -7.89 11.25
CA ARG A 42 13.87 -9.27 11.12
C ARG A 42 13.86 -9.77 9.68
N GLU A 43 13.06 -9.16 8.81
CA GLU A 43 12.93 -9.48 7.39
C GLU A 43 13.26 -8.26 6.52
N GLN A 44 14.16 -8.44 5.54
CA GLN A 44 14.57 -7.50 4.48
C GLN A 44 13.91 -6.10 4.53
N PRO A 45 14.40 -5.17 5.37
CA PRO A 45 13.77 -3.86 5.57
C PRO A 45 13.72 -3.03 4.30
N GLY A 46 14.54 -3.35 3.29
CA GLY A 46 14.56 -2.68 2.00
C GLY A 46 13.22 -2.65 1.27
N LEU A 47 12.33 -3.63 1.47
CA LEU A 47 11.05 -3.72 0.73
C LEU A 47 9.83 -3.19 1.48
N PHE A 48 9.99 -2.80 2.75
CA PHE A 48 8.91 -2.39 3.64
C PHE A 48 8.99 -0.91 3.97
N LEU A 49 7.87 -0.20 3.86
CA LEU A 49 7.68 1.06 4.56
C LEU A 49 6.92 0.75 5.87
N VAL A 50 7.49 1.14 7.01
CA VAL A 50 6.88 0.94 8.32
C VAL A 50 6.32 2.26 8.83
N VAL A 51 5.05 2.27 9.18
CA VAL A 51 4.34 3.45 9.70
C VAL A 51 3.65 3.12 11.03
N ALA A 52 3.42 4.12 11.85
CA ALA A 52 2.63 4.00 13.07
C ALA A 52 1.19 4.51 12.86
N PRO A 53 0.21 4.05 13.67
CA PRO A 53 -1.09 4.70 13.76
C PRO A 53 -0.95 6.22 13.99
N GLY A 54 -1.68 7.01 13.21
CA GLY A 54 -1.66 8.47 13.28
C GLY A 54 -0.53 9.14 12.49
N ASP A 55 0.41 8.38 11.91
CA ASP A 55 1.42 8.97 11.03
C ASP A 55 0.80 9.52 9.73
N GLU A 56 1.46 10.52 9.15
CA GLU A 56 1.12 11.03 7.83
C GLU A 56 1.82 10.23 6.74
N LEU A 57 1.07 9.93 5.68
CA LEU A 57 1.53 9.28 4.48
C LEU A 57 1.27 10.21 3.30
N GLU A 58 2.34 10.80 2.79
CA GLU A 58 2.32 11.54 1.53
C GLU A 58 2.52 10.55 0.37
N ILE A 59 1.55 10.50 -0.54
CA ILE A 59 1.64 9.69 -1.75
C ILE A 59 1.85 10.66 -2.92
N VAL A 60 3.00 10.54 -3.56
CA VAL A 60 3.47 11.44 -4.62
C VAL A 60 3.48 10.69 -5.94
N PHE A 61 3.05 11.36 -7.00
CA PHE A 61 3.29 10.89 -8.35
C PHE A 61 4.54 11.58 -8.91
N ALA A 62 5.57 10.81 -9.27
CA ALA A 62 6.87 11.37 -9.66
C ALA A 62 6.88 12.08 -11.02
N ASP A 63 5.94 11.73 -11.90
CA ASP A 63 5.92 12.22 -13.28
C ASP A 63 4.82 13.29 -13.45
N GLU A 64 5.22 14.56 -13.56
CA GLU A 64 4.30 15.68 -13.73
C GLU A 64 3.73 15.78 -15.16
N GLN A 65 4.28 15.02 -16.13
CA GLN A 65 4.04 15.21 -17.56
C GLN A 65 3.09 14.18 -18.21
N HIS A 66 1.96 13.83 -17.57
CA HIS A 66 0.70 13.36 -18.23
C HIS A 66 0.14 11.99 -17.83
N GLU A 67 0.41 11.47 -16.64
CA GLU A 67 -0.13 10.16 -16.26
C GLU A 67 -0.82 10.26 -14.90
N SER A 68 -2.04 9.75 -14.82
CA SER A 68 -2.75 9.58 -13.57
C SER A 68 -2.60 8.12 -13.16
N ALA A 69 -2.52 7.84 -11.85
CA ALA A 69 -2.35 6.48 -11.35
C ALA A 69 -3.19 6.23 -10.10
N SER A 70 -3.53 4.95 -9.88
CA SER A 70 -4.05 4.49 -8.60
C SER A 70 -2.97 3.73 -7.85
N LEU A 71 -2.75 4.09 -6.59
CA LEU A 71 -2.03 3.25 -5.63
C LEU A 71 -3.04 2.41 -4.85
N TRP A 72 -2.84 1.11 -4.87
CA TRP A 72 -3.70 0.14 -4.22
C TRP A 72 -2.98 -0.50 -3.04
N PHE A 73 -3.70 -0.60 -1.92
CA PHE A 73 -3.30 -1.24 -0.67
C PHE A 73 -4.13 -2.50 -0.48
N PHE A 74 -3.51 -3.67 -0.60
CA PHE A 74 -4.17 -4.95 -0.37
C PHE A 74 -3.86 -5.51 0.99
N SER A 75 -4.90 -5.81 1.79
CA SER A 75 -4.74 -6.60 3.00
C SER A 75 -5.33 -7.99 2.85
N ARG A 76 -4.62 -9.03 3.30
CA ARG A 76 -5.17 -10.39 3.35
C ARG A 76 -6.37 -10.50 4.29
N VAL A 77 -6.49 -9.60 5.24
CA VAL A 77 -7.63 -9.52 6.16
C VAL A 77 -8.49 -8.34 5.73
N ASN A 78 -9.78 -8.56 5.47
CA ASN A 78 -10.69 -7.47 5.15
C ASN A 78 -10.72 -6.46 6.31
N PRO A 79 -10.26 -5.20 6.11
CA PRO A 79 -10.27 -4.22 7.17
C PRO A 79 -11.70 -3.74 7.43
N LEU A 80 -12.06 -3.48 8.70
CA LEU A 80 -13.40 -2.97 9.05
C LEU A 80 -13.55 -1.49 8.65
N SER A 81 -12.46 -0.74 8.72
CA SER A 81 -12.42 0.70 8.43
C SER A 81 -11.31 1.02 7.43
N SER A 82 -11.33 2.22 6.85
CA SER A 82 -10.28 2.67 5.91
C SER A 82 -8.94 2.80 6.63
N LEU A 83 -7.88 2.24 6.05
CA LEU A 83 -6.51 2.41 6.52
C LEU A 83 -6.10 3.88 6.53
N LEU A 84 -6.50 4.65 5.52
CA LEU A 84 -6.07 6.03 5.33
C LEU A 84 -7.25 7.01 5.48
N LEU A 85 -6.99 8.18 6.06
CA LEU A 85 -7.96 9.25 6.26
C LEU A 85 -7.43 10.59 5.75
N PRO A 86 -8.28 11.47 5.17
CA PRO A 86 -9.64 11.20 4.75
C PRO A 86 -9.64 10.44 3.41
N LEU A 87 -10.16 9.21 3.39
CA LEU A 87 -10.38 8.47 2.15
C LEU A 87 -11.86 8.09 2.02
N PRO A 88 -12.51 8.35 0.86
CA PRO A 88 -13.92 7.99 0.66
C PRO A 88 -14.14 6.47 0.68
N GLU A 89 -15.31 6.00 1.15
CA GLU A 89 -15.62 4.57 1.16
C GLU A 89 -15.66 3.95 -0.24
N SER A 90 -15.99 4.72 -1.28
CA SER A 90 -15.98 4.27 -2.67
C SER A 90 -14.60 3.85 -3.18
N HIS A 91 -13.54 4.21 -2.46
CA HIS A 91 -12.17 3.81 -2.75
C HIS A 91 -11.79 2.47 -2.10
N ARG A 92 -12.74 1.81 -1.43
CA ARG A 92 -12.56 0.50 -0.82
C ARG A 92 -13.38 -0.54 -1.57
N GLN A 93 -12.74 -1.66 -1.88
CA GLN A 93 -13.36 -2.81 -2.52
C GLN A 93 -12.87 -4.10 -1.85
N GLY A 94 -13.58 -4.52 -0.80
CA GLY A 94 -13.21 -5.69 -0.01
C GLY A 94 -11.83 -5.51 0.65
N GLN A 95 -10.90 -6.39 0.29
CA GLN A 95 -9.52 -6.39 0.79
C GLN A 95 -8.64 -5.25 0.23
N TRP A 96 -9.16 -4.47 -0.71
CA TRP A 96 -8.44 -3.41 -1.39
C TRP A 96 -8.90 -2.02 -0.93
N GLU A 97 -7.94 -1.13 -0.79
CA GLU A 97 -8.12 0.30 -0.61
C GLU A 97 -7.30 1.05 -1.66
N ARG A 98 -7.82 2.13 -2.22
CA ARG A 98 -7.25 2.80 -3.39
C ARG A 98 -7.07 4.29 -3.18
N VAL A 99 -5.94 4.81 -3.60
CA VAL A 99 -5.68 6.25 -3.67
C VAL A 99 -5.45 6.63 -5.12
N ASP A 100 -6.32 7.47 -5.65
CA ASP A 100 -6.22 7.98 -7.02
C ASP A 100 -5.42 9.28 -7.03
N LEU A 101 -4.42 9.34 -7.88
CA LEU A 101 -3.55 10.49 -8.08
C LEU A 101 -3.64 10.95 -9.53
N GLN A 102 -4.04 12.21 -9.72
CA GLN A 102 -4.09 12.83 -11.04
C GLN A 102 -2.85 13.69 -11.32
N LYS A 103 -2.36 14.41 -10.31
CA LYS A 103 -1.15 15.24 -10.34
C LYS A 103 -0.69 15.55 -8.93
N GLY A 104 0.61 15.73 -8.73
CA GLY A 104 1.19 16.16 -7.45
C GLY A 104 1.16 15.07 -6.37
N SER A 105 0.79 15.47 -5.15
CA SER A 105 0.73 14.58 -4.00
C SER A 105 -0.59 14.68 -3.23
N VAL A 106 -0.91 13.63 -2.49
CA VAL A 106 -1.98 13.62 -1.49
C VAL A 106 -1.39 13.23 -0.15
N ILE A 107 -1.80 13.91 0.91
CA ILE A 107 -1.39 13.61 2.28
C ILE A 107 -2.60 13.00 2.98
N LEU A 108 -2.42 11.78 3.48
CA LEU A 108 -3.41 11.03 4.23
C LEU A 108 -2.82 10.59 5.57
N THR A 109 -3.65 10.41 6.58
CA THR A 109 -3.25 9.93 7.91
C THR A 109 -3.55 8.45 8.04
N VAL A 110 -2.61 7.68 8.59
CA VAL A 110 -2.84 6.29 8.98
C VAL A 110 -3.87 6.26 10.10
N ASN A 111 -5.00 5.61 9.85
CA ASN A 111 -6.15 5.61 10.73
C ASN A 111 -5.82 4.97 12.09
N GLY A 112 -5.66 5.80 13.11
CA GLY A 112 -5.37 5.36 14.47
C GLY A 112 -6.52 4.58 15.13
N ALA A 113 -7.76 4.75 14.67
CA ALA A 113 -8.91 4.03 15.21
C ALA A 113 -8.91 2.54 14.83
N ILE A 114 -8.09 2.14 13.85
CA ILE A 114 -7.93 0.74 13.47
C ILE A 114 -7.07 -0.03 14.46
N ALA A 115 -6.34 0.64 15.38
CA ALA A 115 -5.38 0.04 16.30
C ALA A 115 -5.85 -1.33 16.81
N ARG A 116 -5.31 -2.38 16.19
CA ARG A 116 -5.66 -3.77 16.49
C ARG A 116 -4.70 -4.29 17.54
N ASP A 117 -5.18 -5.18 18.41
CA ASP A 117 -4.34 -5.97 19.32
C ASP A 117 -3.35 -6.90 18.59
N SER A 118 -3.44 -6.98 17.26
CA SER A 118 -2.69 -7.88 16.37
C SER A 118 -1.21 -7.52 16.19
N GLY A 119 -0.72 -6.44 16.80
CA GLY A 119 0.67 -6.00 16.71
C GLY A 119 0.99 -5.28 15.41
N GLU A 120 0.77 -5.94 14.27
CA GLU A 120 1.10 -5.41 12.95
C GLU A 120 -0.03 -5.67 11.93
N SER A 121 -0.04 -4.89 10.86
CA SER A 121 -0.84 -5.17 9.65
C SER A 121 -0.02 -4.89 8.41
N ARG A 122 -0.10 -5.78 7.43
CA ARG A 122 0.68 -5.70 6.19
C ARG A 122 -0.26 -5.45 5.01
N TYR A 123 0.14 -4.52 4.15
CA TYR A 123 -0.58 -4.13 2.95
C TYR A 123 0.33 -4.24 1.73
N ASP A 124 -0.01 -5.10 0.77
CA ASP A 124 0.73 -5.20 -0.48
C ASP A 124 0.37 -4.03 -1.38
N LEU A 125 1.39 -3.37 -1.93
CA LEU A 125 1.27 -2.19 -2.76
C LEU A 125 1.23 -2.58 -4.25
N ARG A 126 0.30 -1.98 -4.98
CA ARG A 126 0.15 -2.12 -6.44
C ARG A 126 -0.15 -0.78 -7.08
N VAL A 127 0.31 -0.61 -8.31
CA VAL A 127 0.01 0.56 -9.12
C VAL A 127 -0.70 0.14 -10.40
N SER A 128 -1.66 0.93 -10.82
CA SER A 128 -2.40 0.77 -12.07
C SER A 128 -2.70 2.14 -12.68
N ALA A 129 -3.31 2.15 -13.87
CA ALA A 129 -4.04 3.32 -14.34
C ALA A 129 -5.18 3.68 -13.37
N VAL A 130 -5.61 4.94 -13.37
CA VAL A 130 -6.66 5.41 -12.46
C VAL A 130 -7.92 4.56 -12.61
N GLY A 131 -8.41 4.05 -11.50
CA GLY A 131 -9.66 3.31 -11.45
C GLY A 131 -9.53 1.83 -11.78
N GLU A 132 -8.46 1.42 -12.47
CA GLU A 132 -8.28 0.07 -12.96
C GLU A 132 -7.80 -0.87 -11.85
N MET A 133 -8.49 -1.99 -11.64
CA MET A 133 -8.08 -2.97 -10.63
C MET A 133 -6.75 -3.62 -11.02
N PRO A 134 -5.75 -3.70 -10.12
CA PRO A 134 -4.47 -4.33 -10.43
C PRO A 134 -4.64 -5.84 -10.69
N PRO A 135 -3.70 -6.47 -11.40
CA PRO A 135 -3.69 -7.91 -11.61
C PRO A 135 -3.79 -8.67 -10.28
N ARG A 136 -4.54 -9.78 -10.29
CA ARG A 136 -4.68 -10.64 -9.11
C ARG A 136 -3.30 -11.14 -8.66
N ILE A 137 -3.13 -11.24 -7.35
CA ILE A 137 -1.91 -11.79 -6.76
C ILE A 137 -1.89 -13.31 -7.00
N VAL A 138 -1.16 -13.76 -8.02
CA VAL A 138 -0.97 -15.20 -8.32
C VAL A 138 -0.18 -15.85 -7.17
N GLY A 139 -0.67 -16.98 -6.66
CA GLY A 139 -0.08 -17.69 -5.52
C GLY A 139 -0.86 -17.58 -4.20
N GLN A 140 -1.92 -16.76 -4.15
CA GLN A 140 -2.94 -16.85 -3.11
C GLN A 140 -4.09 -17.68 -3.66
N GLY A 141 -3.99 -19.00 -3.48
CA GLY A 141 -5.06 -19.92 -3.88
C GLY A 141 -6.39 -19.46 -3.30
N ASN A 142 -7.43 -19.43 -4.12
CA ASN A 142 -8.78 -19.61 -3.61
C ASN A 142 -8.75 -20.89 -2.77
N PRO A 143 -9.24 -20.90 -1.52
CA PRO A 143 -9.39 -22.14 -0.75
C PRO A 143 -10.21 -23.23 -1.46
N GLY A 144 -10.84 -22.94 -2.60
CA GLY A 144 -11.73 -23.83 -3.33
C GLY A 144 -11.27 -24.31 -4.72
N THR A 145 -10.06 -24.01 -5.21
CA THR A 145 -9.61 -24.52 -6.53
C THR A 145 -8.22 -25.14 -6.48
N MET A 146 -8.04 -26.16 -5.63
CA MET A 146 -7.13 -27.25 -5.95
C MET A 146 -7.88 -28.22 -6.88
N THR A 147 -7.88 -27.96 -8.19
CA THR A 147 -8.10 -29.06 -9.14
C THR A 147 -6.82 -29.89 -9.13
N ALA A 148 -6.80 -30.92 -8.29
CA ALA A 148 -5.85 -32.00 -8.41
C ALA A 148 -6.07 -32.68 -9.76
N SER A 149 -5.20 -32.41 -10.73
CA SER A 149 -5.04 -33.30 -11.88
C SER A 149 -4.51 -34.61 -11.31
N LYS A 150 -5.30 -35.68 -11.39
CA LYS A 150 -4.86 -37.05 -11.05
C LYS A 150 -3.71 -37.48 -11.98
N PRO A 151 -2.84 -38.41 -11.52
CA PRO A 151 -1.62 -38.80 -12.22
C PRO A 151 -1.91 -39.51 -13.55
#